data_AF-A0A355FCI4-F1
#
_entry.id   AF-A0A355FCI4-F1
#
_cell.length_a   1.000
_cell.length_b   1.000
_cell.length_c   1.000
_cell.angle_alpha   90.00
_cell.angle_beta   90.00
_cell.angle_gamma   90.00
#
_symmetry.space_group_name_H-M   'P 1'
#
loop_
_entity.id
_entity.type
_entity.pdbx_description
1 polymer ?
#
loop_
_entity_poly.entity_id
_entity_poly.type
_entity_poly.pdbx_seq_one_letter_code
_entity_poly.pdbx_strand_id
1 'polypeptide(L)'
;RVSIYALDTGDYGLHDQLRVSRGSLVNMGEETAYHKVEDIYQRVSALLPSLVDYDVDETKMTGLKTLMDSYKALTDKPRNLTLERKRHNQTIPEVRKEQRQSLYKLDSLMTMFAGTDFYKDYKNARIIIDRGGSPKKEEEKK
;
A
#
# COMPACT_ATOMS: atom_id res chain seq x y z
N ARG A 1 -6.65 23.59 24.97
CA ARG A 1 -5.97 23.60 26.28
C ARG A 1 -4.52 24.01 26.10
N VAL A 2 -3.74 23.28 25.30
CA VAL A 2 -2.39 23.71 24.88
C VAL A 2 -2.36 25.12 24.24
N SER A 3 -3.39 25.49 23.49
CA SER A 3 -3.51 26.86 22.96
C SER A 3 -3.53 27.94 24.05
N ILE A 4 -4.07 27.66 25.24
CA ILE A 4 -4.15 28.63 26.34
C ILE A 4 -2.76 28.83 26.97
N TYR A 5 -1.97 27.76 27.12
CA TYR A 5 -0.56 27.87 27.53
C TYR A 5 0.23 28.84 26.63
N ALA A 6 0.00 28.80 25.32
CA ALA A 6 0.64 29.70 24.38
C ALA A 6 0.22 31.18 24.57
N LEU A 7 -1.00 31.44 25.05
CA LEU A 7 -1.41 32.81 25.43
C LEU A 7 -0.75 33.25 26.74
N ASP A 8 -0.63 32.34 27.70
CA ASP A 8 -0.02 32.63 29.00
C ASP A 8 1.50 32.88 28.89
N THR A 9 2.16 32.28 27.91
CA THR A 9 3.58 32.56 27.58
C THR A 9 3.77 33.74 26.62
N GLY A 10 2.69 34.35 26.13
CA GLY A 10 2.73 35.48 25.21
C GLY A 10 3.07 35.12 23.75
N ASP A 11 3.05 33.84 23.39
CA ASP A 11 3.25 33.37 22.02
C ASP A 11 1.92 33.21 21.26
N TYR A 12 1.46 34.34 20.70
CA TYR A 12 0.25 34.40 19.90
C TYR A 12 0.35 33.58 18.59
N GLY A 13 1.55 33.39 18.05
CA GLY A 13 1.77 32.60 16.84
C GLY A 13 1.55 31.12 17.09
N LEU A 14 2.06 30.61 18.22
CA LEU A 14 1.83 29.26 18.67
C LEU A 14 0.35 29.03 19.05
N HIS A 15 -0.30 30.01 19.66
CA HIS A 15 -1.74 29.95 19.94
C HIS A 15 -2.55 29.71 18.66
N ASP A 16 -2.35 30.51 17.62
CA ASP A 16 -3.11 30.39 16.37
C ASP A 16 -2.82 29.07 15.64
N GLN A 17 -1.59 28.57 15.73
CA GLN A 17 -1.21 27.30 15.12
C GLN A 17 -1.83 26.08 15.83
N LEU A 18 -1.96 26.14 17.15
CA LEU A 18 -2.55 25.10 17.98
C LEU A 18 -4.08 25.18 18.06
N ARG A 19 -4.66 26.33 17.73
CA ARG A 19 -6.10 26.56 17.72
C ARG A 19 -6.73 25.92 16.50
N VAL A 20 -7.02 24.62 16.61
CA VAL A 20 -7.76 23.88 15.59
C VAL A 20 -9.07 23.35 16.18
N SER A 21 -10.18 23.64 15.50
CA SER A 21 -11.50 23.13 15.89
C SER A 21 -11.80 21.78 15.25
N ARG A 22 -12.66 20.98 15.89
CA ARG A 22 -13.13 19.71 15.32
C ARG A 22 -13.75 19.89 13.93
N GLY A 23 -14.58 20.92 13.75
CA GLY A 23 -15.19 21.22 12.45
C GLY A 23 -14.16 21.56 11.37
N SER A 24 -13.07 22.23 11.74
CA SER A 24 -11.96 22.50 10.82
C SER A 24 -11.30 21.21 10.34
N LEU A 25 -11.00 20.27 11.25
CA LEU A 25 -10.39 18.98 10.90
C LEU A 25 -11.31 18.10 10.05
N VAL A 26 -12.62 18.09 10.33
CA VAL A 26 -13.59 17.28 9.58
C VAL A 26 -13.77 17.79 8.15
N ASN A 27 -13.63 19.09 7.93
CA ASN A 27 -13.76 19.69 6.61
C ASN A 27 -12.46 19.66 5.80
N MET A 28 -11.35 19.22 6.39
CA MET A 28 -10.07 19.00 5.70
C MET A 28 -10.06 17.65 4.99
N GLY A 29 -9.24 17.52 3.95
CA GLY A 29 -8.96 16.22 3.34
C GLY A 29 -8.21 15.31 4.32
N GLU A 30 -8.44 14.00 4.24
CA GLU A 30 -7.94 13.01 5.21
C GLU A 30 -6.43 13.10 5.49
N GLU A 31 -5.62 13.26 4.43
CA GLU A 31 -4.16 13.40 4.51
C GLU A 31 -3.74 14.75 5.12
N THR A 32 -4.41 15.84 4.74
CA THR A 32 -4.15 17.17 5.30
C THR A 32 -4.55 17.27 6.78
N ALA A 33 -5.64 16.61 7.17
CA ALA A 33 -6.09 16.53 8.56
C ALA A 33 -5.08 15.73 9.40
N TYR A 34 -4.59 14.60 8.89
CA TYR A 34 -3.55 13.81 9.56
C TYR A 34 -2.27 14.63 9.78
N HIS A 35 -1.74 15.27 8.72
CA HIS A 35 -0.53 16.08 8.86
C HIS A 35 -0.71 17.26 9.82
N LYS A 36 -1.89 17.88 9.84
CA LYS A 36 -2.17 18.96 10.78
C LYS A 36 -2.16 18.47 12.23
N VAL A 37 -2.71 17.29 12.50
CA VAL A 37 -2.67 16.67 13.84
C VAL A 37 -1.26 16.22 14.20
N GLU A 38 -0.49 15.72 13.23
CA GLU A 38 0.93 15.35 13.41
C GLU A 38 1.80 16.56 13.78
N ASP A 39 1.61 17.70 13.09
CA ASP A 39 2.28 18.95 13.43
C ASP A 39 1.96 19.42 14.86
N ILE A 40 0.69 19.32 15.26
CA ILE A 40 0.26 19.66 16.63
C ILE A 40 0.93 18.70 17.62
N TYR A 41 0.92 17.40 17.36
CA TYR A 41 1.54 16.40 18.22
C TYR A 41 3.03 16.68 18.43
N GLN A 42 3.78 17.00 17.37
CA GLN A 42 5.21 17.29 17.47
C GLN A 42 5.49 18.54 18.31
N ARG A 43 4.73 19.62 18.08
CA ARG A 43 4.86 20.87 18.83
C ARG A 43 4.50 20.70 20.31
N VAL A 44 3.46 19.92 20.60
CA VAL A 44 3.03 19.62 21.98
C VAL A 44 4.04 18.71 22.68
N SER A 45 4.58 17.72 21.98
CA SER A 45 5.58 16.80 22.55
C SER A 45 6.86 17.52 22.99
N ALA A 46 7.28 18.56 22.25
CA ALA A 46 8.43 19.38 22.62
C ALA A 46 8.19 20.23 23.88
N LEU A 47 6.93 20.51 24.21
CA LEU A 47 6.51 21.39 25.32
C LEU A 47 5.90 20.62 26.50
N LEU A 48 5.94 19.28 26.45
CA LEU A 48 5.28 18.39 27.42
C LEU A 48 5.60 18.72 28.90
N PRO A 49 6.85 19.02 29.29
CA PRO A 49 7.17 19.29 30.70
C PRO A 49 6.46 20.52 31.25
N SER A 50 6.15 21.51 30.40
CA SER A 50 5.53 22.78 30.78
C SER A 50 4.00 22.76 30.68
N LEU A 51 3.43 21.66 30.21
CA LEU A 51 2.00 21.52 29.94
C LEU A 51 1.25 20.68 30.99
N VAL A 52 1.96 20.18 32.00
CA VAL A 52 1.39 19.40 33.10
C VAL A 52 0.30 20.20 33.84
N ASP A 53 0.54 21.49 34.07
CA ASP A 53 -0.41 22.41 34.72
C ASP A 53 -1.69 22.65 33.89
N TYR A 54 -1.65 22.33 32.59
CA TYR A 54 -2.79 22.47 31.66
C TYR A 54 -3.52 21.14 31.42
N ASP A 55 -3.30 20.14 32.29
CA ASP A 55 -3.90 18.81 32.21
C ASP A 55 -3.59 18.11 30.87
N VAL A 56 -2.36 18.30 30.37
CA VAL A 56 -1.81 17.55 29.23
C VAL A 56 -0.64 16.73 29.73
N ASP A 57 -0.88 15.44 29.86
CA ASP A 57 0.04 14.46 30.40
C ASP A 57 0.52 13.49 29.31
N GLU A 58 1.54 12.70 29.64
CA GLU A 58 2.12 11.70 28.75
C GLU A 58 1.10 10.64 28.32
N THR A 59 0.11 10.34 29.18
CA THR A 59 -0.94 9.35 28.86
C THR A 59 -1.86 9.84 27.74
N LYS A 60 -2.28 11.13 27.75
CA LYS A 60 -3.09 11.71 26.67
C LYS A 60 -2.32 11.80 25.36
N MET A 61 -1.02 12.10 25.42
CA MET A 61 -0.18 12.10 24.21
C MET A 61 0.01 10.70 23.65
N THR A 62 0.20 9.70 24.50
CA THR A 62 0.26 8.28 24.07
C THR A 62 -1.08 7.83 23.45
N GLY A 63 -2.20 8.23 24.03
CA GLY A 63 -3.54 7.97 23.47
C GLY A 63 -3.76 8.66 22.12
N LEU A 64 -3.34 9.93 21.98
CA LEU A 64 -3.38 10.66 20.72
C LEU A 64 -2.53 9.97 19.65
N LYS A 65 -1.31 9.56 19.99
CA LYS A 65 -0.42 8.84 19.07
C LYS A 65 -1.03 7.52 18.61
N THR A 66 -1.62 6.76 19.51
CA THR A 66 -2.33 5.51 19.20
C THR A 66 -3.48 5.75 18.21
N LEU A 67 -4.27 6.81 18.43
CA LEU A 67 -5.35 7.19 17.52
C LEU A 67 -4.81 7.59 16.14
N MET A 68 -3.75 8.40 16.07
CA MET A 68 -3.10 8.78 14.81
C MET A 68 -2.61 7.56 14.03
N ASP A 69 -1.96 6.60 14.70
CA ASP A 69 -1.44 5.40 14.06
C ASP A 69 -2.57 4.51 13.53
N SER A 70 -3.67 4.38 14.29
CA SER A 70 -4.85 3.65 13.84
C SER A 70 -5.52 4.30 12.63
N TYR A 71 -5.60 5.64 12.61
CA TYR A 71 -6.16 6.41 11.50
C TYR A 71 -5.32 6.21 10.24
N LYS A 72 -3.99 6.32 10.34
CA LYS A 72 -3.07 6.09 9.23
C LYS A 72 -3.16 4.68 8.67
N ALA A 73 -3.26 3.67 9.54
CA ALA A 73 -3.44 2.29 9.13
C ALA A 73 -4.75 2.06 8.33
N LEU A 74 -5.83 2.75 8.71
CA LEU A 74 -7.11 2.69 8.00
C LEU A 74 -7.02 3.34 6.60
N THR A 75 -6.37 4.50 6.50
CA THR A 75 -6.21 5.21 5.22
C THR A 75 -5.24 4.52 4.27
N ASP A 76 -4.18 3.88 4.80
CA ASP A 76 -3.17 3.20 3.98
C ASP A 76 -3.65 1.86 3.41
N LYS A 77 -4.55 1.15 4.10
CA LYS A 77 -5.08 -0.16 3.68
C LYS A 77 -5.64 -0.20 2.25
N PRO A 78 -6.57 0.68 1.82
CA PRO A 78 -7.09 0.67 0.46
C PRO A 78 -6.02 1.05 -0.58
N ARG A 79 -5.11 1.97 -0.23
CA ARG A 79 -4.02 2.41 -1.09
C ARG A 79 -3.05 1.26 -1.37
N ASN A 80 -2.64 0.55 -0.33
CA ASN A 80 -1.73 -0.60 -0.44
C ASN A 80 -2.34 -1.73 -1.26
N LEU A 81 -3.61 -2.08 -1.04
CA LEU A 81 -4.31 -3.08 -1.85
C LEU A 81 -4.35 -2.70 -3.34
N THR A 82 -4.53 -1.42 -3.65
CA THR A 82 -4.54 -0.94 -5.04
C THR A 82 -3.15 -1.03 -5.68
N LEU A 83 -2.11 -0.67 -4.93
CA LEU A 83 -0.72 -0.76 -5.37
C LEU A 83 -0.29 -2.22 -5.58
N GLU A 84 -0.64 -3.12 -4.67
CA GLU A 84 -0.36 -4.56 -4.81
C GLU A 84 -1.05 -5.16 -6.03
N ARG A 85 -2.33 -4.84 -6.25
CA ARG A 85 -3.05 -5.26 -7.46
C ARG A 85 -2.35 -4.75 -8.72
N LYS A 86 -1.94 -3.49 -8.75
CA LYS A 86 -1.23 -2.90 -9.89
C LYS A 86 0.11 -3.62 -10.13
N ARG A 87 0.90 -3.83 -9.08
CA ARG A 87 2.18 -4.52 -9.13
C ARG A 87 2.02 -5.96 -9.64
N HIS A 88 1.09 -6.73 -9.09
CA HIS A 88 0.83 -8.09 -9.54
C HIS A 88 0.33 -8.15 -10.98
N ASN A 89 -0.56 -7.25 -11.39
CA ASN A 89 -1.04 -7.20 -12.77
C ASN A 89 0.08 -6.83 -13.76
N GLN A 90 1.08 -6.05 -13.34
CA GLN A 90 2.25 -5.73 -14.17
C GLN A 90 3.22 -6.91 -14.30
N THR A 91 3.41 -7.73 -13.26
CA THR A 91 4.38 -8.83 -13.29
C THR A 91 3.84 -10.11 -13.93
N ILE A 92 2.53 -10.35 -13.90
CA ILE A 92 1.91 -11.55 -14.48
C ILE A 92 2.27 -11.73 -15.99
N PRO A 93 2.23 -10.70 -16.84
CA PRO A 93 2.64 -10.82 -18.25
C PRO A 93 4.11 -11.20 -18.42
N GLU A 94 5.00 -10.65 -17.59
CA GLU A 94 6.44 -10.90 -17.63
C GLU A 94 6.76 -12.34 -17.22
N VAL A 95 6.20 -12.79 -16.09
CA VAL A 95 6.33 -14.18 -15.62
C VAL A 95 5.76 -15.16 -16.65
N ARG A 96 4.62 -14.84 -17.27
CA ARG A 96 4.07 -15.66 -18.37
C ARG A 96 4.99 -15.71 -19.59
N LYS A 97 5.68 -14.61 -19.91
CA LYS A 97 6.65 -14.56 -21.01
C LYS A 97 7.87 -15.43 -20.69
N GLU A 98 8.41 -15.32 -19.49
CA GLU A 98 9.53 -16.13 -19.03
C GLU A 98 9.20 -17.62 -19.02
N GLN A 99 8.03 -18.00 -18.49
CA GLN A 99 7.54 -19.39 -18.54
C GLN A 99 7.44 -19.92 -19.96
N ARG A 100 6.88 -19.13 -20.90
CA ARG A 100 6.83 -19.51 -22.31
C ARG A 100 8.21 -19.70 -22.93
N GLN A 101 9.19 -18.87 -22.56
CA GLN A 101 10.57 -19.02 -23.03
C GLN A 101 11.22 -20.30 -22.49
N SER A 102 11.01 -20.63 -21.21
CA SER A 102 11.51 -21.86 -20.62
C SER A 102 10.90 -23.10 -21.28
N LEU A 103 9.58 -23.08 -21.54
CA LEU A 103 8.91 -24.16 -22.26
C LEU A 103 9.42 -24.29 -23.69
N TYR A 104 9.64 -23.18 -24.40
CA TYR A 104 10.23 -23.20 -25.74
C TYR A 104 11.62 -23.83 -25.76
N LYS A 105 12.47 -23.51 -24.77
CA LYS A 105 13.80 -24.13 -24.64
C LYS A 105 13.68 -25.64 -24.43
N LEU A 106 12.77 -26.08 -23.56
CA LEU A 106 12.51 -27.51 -23.33
C LEU A 106 11.99 -28.19 -24.60
N ASP A 107 11.00 -27.62 -25.27
CA ASP A 107 10.45 -28.12 -26.52
C ASP A 107 11.55 -28.27 -27.59
N SER A 108 12.48 -27.31 -27.67
CA SER A 108 13.64 -27.35 -28.55
C SER A 108 14.62 -28.46 -28.18
N LEU A 109 14.95 -28.65 -26.90
CA LEU A 109 15.87 -29.70 -26.46
C LEU A 109 15.26 -31.09 -26.66
N MET A 110 13.95 -31.22 -26.48
CA MET A 110 13.23 -32.48 -26.64
C MET A 110 13.23 -33.01 -28.07
N THR A 111 13.52 -32.17 -29.07
CA THR A 111 13.72 -32.62 -30.45
C THR A 111 14.87 -33.63 -30.59
N MET A 112 15.86 -33.61 -29.68
CA MET A 112 16.96 -34.59 -29.67
C MET A 112 16.48 -36.02 -29.38
N PHE A 113 15.34 -36.16 -28.72
CA PHE A 113 14.72 -37.44 -28.40
C PHE A 113 13.66 -37.86 -29.42
N ALA A 114 13.59 -37.19 -30.58
CA ALA A 114 12.61 -37.49 -31.62
C ALA A 114 12.64 -38.98 -32.01
N GLY A 115 11.44 -39.57 -32.14
CA GLY A 115 11.26 -40.99 -32.46
C GLY A 115 11.24 -41.94 -31.25
N THR A 116 11.60 -41.47 -30.06
CA THR A 116 11.48 -42.26 -28.83
C THR A 116 10.08 -42.19 -28.23
N ASP A 117 9.72 -43.19 -27.40
CA ASP A 117 8.46 -43.15 -26.64
C ASP A 117 8.45 -42.03 -25.61
N PHE A 118 9.61 -41.70 -25.03
CA PHE A 118 9.78 -40.54 -24.15
C PHE A 118 9.36 -39.21 -24.81
N TYR A 119 9.70 -39.01 -26.10
CA TYR A 119 9.28 -37.82 -26.83
C TYR A 119 7.76 -37.76 -27.06
N LYS A 120 7.12 -38.91 -27.31
CA LYS A 120 5.66 -39.00 -27.46
C LYS A 120 4.95 -38.67 -26.15
N ASP A 121 5.41 -39.25 -25.05
CA ASP A 121 4.86 -39.01 -23.71
C ASP A 121 5.02 -37.54 -23.29
N TYR A 122 6.19 -36.95 -23.57
CA TYR A 122 6.44 -35.52 -23.36
C TYR A 122 5.46 -34.64 -24.17
N LYS A 123 5.29 -34.90 -25.46
CA LYS A 123 4.35 -34.15 -26.31
C LYS A 123 2.90 -34.27 -25.83
N ASN A 124 2.50 -35.46 -25.40
CA ASN A 124 1.17 -35.70 -24.83
C ASN A 124 0.95 -34.87 -23.54
N ALA A 125 1.92 -34.85 -22.63
CA ALA A 125 1.88 -34.01 -21.44
C ALA A 125 1.83 -32.51 -21.79
N ARG A 126 2.56 -32.06 -22.82
CA ARG A 126 2.59 -30.66 -23.28
C ARG A 126 1.22 -30.18 -23.79
N ILE A 127 0.49 -31.02 -24.53
CA ILE A 127 -0.85 -30.71 -25.05
C ILE A 127 -1.85 -30.47 -23.91
N ILE A 128 -1.77 -31.23 -22.82
CA ILE A 128 -2.65 -31.08 -21.65
C ILE A 128 -2.43 -29.71 -20.98
N ILE A 129 -1.19 -29.23 -20.92
CA ILE A 129 -0.83 -27.93 -20.33
C ILE A 129 -1.34 -26.77 -21.20
N ASP A 130 -1.26 -26.89 -22.54
CA ASP A 130 -1.67 -25.82 -23.46
C ASP A 130 -3.21 -25.72 -23.63
N ARG A 131 -3.97 -26.77 -23.31
CA ARG A 131 -5.46 -26.78 -23.33
C ARG A 131 -6.12 -25.90 -22.26
N GLY A 132 -5.35 -25.34 -21.33
CA GLY A 132 -5.84 -24.31 -20.39
C GLY A 132 -6.09 -22.93 -21.03
N GLY A 133 -5.65 -22.72 -22.28
CA GLY A 133 -5.99 -21.54 -23.07
C GLY A 133 -7.22 -21.79 -23.95
N SER A 134 -8.16 -20.82 -23.99
CA SER A 134 -9.33 -20.89 -24.87
C SER A 134 -8.96 -21.34 -26.28
N PRO A 135 -9.74 -22.25 -26.91
CA PRO A 135 -9.45 -22.73 -28.24
C PRO A 135 -9.42 -21.56 -29.21
N LYS A 136 -8.29 -21.36 -29.89
CA LYS A 136 -8.22 -20.44 -31.04
C LYS A 136 -9.17 -21.00 -32.08
N LYS A 137 -10.24 -20.26 -32.39
CA LYS A 137 -11.10 -20.53 -33.54
C LYS A 137 -10.21 -20.62 -34.77
N GLU A 138 -10.19 -21.77 -35.41
CA GLU A 138 -9.56 -21.95 -36.71
C GLU A 138 -10.30 -21.04 -37.70
N GLU A 139 -9.59 -20.06 -38.24
CA GLU A 139 -10.06 -19.28 -39.38
C GLU A 139 -10.10 -20.23 -40.59
N GLU A 140 -11.31 -20.63 -40.97
CA GLU A 140 -11.58 -21.30 -42.24
C GLU A 140 -11.02 -20.46 -43.38
N LYS A 141 -9.96 -20.95 -44.02
CA LYS A 141 -9.46 -20.40 -45.28
C LYS A 141 -10.53 -20.59 -46.36
N LYS A 142 -11.04 -19.48 -46.88
CA LYS A 142 -11.78 -19.42 -48.14
C LYS A 142 -10.85 -19.59 -49.34
#